data_AF-A0A1I2XR86-F1
#
_entry.id   AF-A0A1I2XR86-F1
#
_cell.length_a   1.000
_cell.length_b   1.000
_cell.length_c   1.000
_cell.angle_alpha   90.00
_cell.angle_beta   90.00
_cell.angle_gamma   90.00
#
_symmetry.space_group_name_H-M   'P 1'
#
loop_
_entity.id
_entity.type
_entity.pdbx_description
1 polymer ?
#
loop_
_entity_poly.entity_id
_entity_poly.type
_entity_poly.pdbx_seq_one_letter_code
_entity_poly.pdbx_strand_id
1 'polypeptide(L)'
;MNEINLYIPTGVKAENELFNGFGKRELLQSTIGSLFGGAIAALLWLIAGNVALTVVAVLSGIFGSVMMCTKDQNNQSVVDQIGNMVRFWRSQQIFPYRMIDEWGMKKGA
;
A
#
# COMPACT_ATOMS: atom_id res chain seq x y z
N MET A 1 42.44 0.13 -8.33
CA MET A 1 41.21 0.89 -8.04
C MET A 1 40.42 0.04 -7.07
N ASN A 2 40.37 0.41 -5.80
CA ASN A 2 39.68 -0.38 -4.78
C ASN A 2 38.21 0.04 -4.79
N GLU A 3 37.32 -0.86 -5.22
CA GLU A 3 35.88 -0.68 -5.09
C GLU A 3 35.54 -0.67 -3.60
N ILE A 4 35.15 0.51 -3.09
CA ILE A 4 34.60 0.66 -1.75
C ILE A 4 33.23 -0.02 -1.79
N ASN A 5 33.21 -1.32 -1.50
CA ASN A 5 31.98 -2.09 -1.32
C ASN A 5 31.26 -1.52 -0.09
N LEU A 6 30.35 -0.56 -0.33
CA LEU A 6 29.49 0.02 0.69
C LEU A 6 28.48 -1.05 1.11
N TYR A 7 28.86 -1.85 2.10
CA TYR A 7 27.96 -2.80 2.73
C TYR A 7 26.94 -2.03 3.57
N ILE A 8 25.78 -1.76 2.97
CA ILE A 8 24.60 -1.34 3.72
C ILE A 8 24.03 -2.63 4.31
N PRO A 9 24.01 -2.79 5.65
CA PRO A 9 23.49 -4.01 6.26
C PRO A 9 22.00 -4.11 5.98
N THR A 10 21.64 -4.91 4.97
CA THR A 10 20.28 -5.33 4.68
C THR A 10 19.89 -6.36 5.73
N GLY A 11 19.29 -5.91 6.83
CA GLY A 11 18.89 -6.80 7.92
C GLY A 11 18.93 -6.21 9.32
N VAL A 12 19.24 -4.91 9.49
CA VAL A 12 19.05 -4.25 10.79
C VAL A 12 17.55 -4.07 11.04
N LYS A 13 16.95 -5.07 11.69
CA LYS A 13 15.56 -5.06 12.12
C LYS A 13 15.39 -4.04 13.24
N ALA A 14 14.83 -2.88 12.90
CA ALA A 14 14.72 -1.75 13.82
C ALA A 14 13.64 -1.93 14.90
N GLU A 15 12.73 -2.90 14.77
CA GLU A 15 11.62 -3.12 15.70
C GLU A 15 11.47 -4.59 16.09
N ASN A 16 10.90 -4.84 17.26
CA ASN A 16 10.50 -6.19 17.70
C ASN A 16 9.36 -6.71 16.81
N GLU A 17 9.73 -7.52 15.82
CA GLU A 17 8.79 -8.30 15.00
C GLU A 17 8.36 -9.55 15.77
N LEU A 18 7.08 -9.92 15.70
CA LEU A 18 6.57 -11.17 16.27
C LEU A 18 6.97 -12.37 15.40
N PHE A 19 6.99 -12.17 14.07
CA PHE A 19 7.55 -13.05 13.06
C PHE A 19 8.20 -12.19 11.97
N ASN A 20 9.14 -12.73 11.19
CA ASN A 20 9.86 -11.96 10.17
C ASN A 20 8.87 -11.18 9.27
N GLY A 21 8.96 -9.84 9.26
CA GLY A 21 8.06 -8.98 8.49
C GLY A 21 6.66 -8.72 9.09
N PHE A 22 6.39 -9.16 10.32
CA PHE A 22 5.11 -8.99 11.02
C PHE A 22 5.31 -8.41 12.43
N GLY A 23 5.22 -7.08 12.53
CA GLY A 23 5.36 -6.33 13.78
C GLY A 23 4.02 -5.95 14.44
N LYS A 24 4.08 -5.18 15.53
CA LYS A 24 2.89 -4.68 16.26
C LYS A 24 1.99 -3.77 15.40
N ARG A 25 2.60 -2.99 14.50
CA ARG A 25 1.86 -2.12 13.57
C ARG A 25 1.06 -2.94 12.55
N GLU A 26 1.65 -4.00 12.02
CA GLU A 26 1.01 -4.92 11.06
C GLU A 26 -0.12 -5.72 11.72
N LEU A 27 0.06 -6.11 12.98
CA LEU A 27 -1.01 -6.71 13.78
C LEU A 27 -2.25 -5.82 13.87
N LEU A 28 -2.05 -4.53 14.18
CA LEU A 28 -3.15 -3.57 14.29
C LEU A 28 -3.81 -3.35 12.92
N GLN A 29 -3.02 -3.20 11.85
CA GLN A 29 -3.55 -3.05 10.49
C GLN A 29 -4.35 -4.28 10.06
N SER A 30 -3.83 -5.49 10.29
CA SER A 30 -4.51 -6.74 9.97
C SER A 30 -5.80 -6.94 10.78
N THR A 31 -5.81 -6.51 12.05
CA THR A 31 -7.00 -6.54 12.91
C THR A 31 -8.10 -5.61 12.39
N ILE A 32 -7.73 -4.40 11.95
CA ILE A 32 -8.69 -3.45 11.36
C ILE A 32 -9.21 -4.00 10.02
N GLY A 33 -8.32 -4.58 9.20
CA GLY A 33 -8.70 -5.20 7.93
C GLY A 33 -9.61 -6.42 8.09
N SER A 34 -9.41 -7.24 9.12
CA SER A 34 -10.28 -8.39 9.40
C SER A 34 -11.65 -7.98 9.94
N LEU A 35 -11.72 -6.94 10.78
CA LEU A 35 -12.98 -6.31 11.20
C LEU A 35 -13.78 -5.80 9.99
N PHE A 36 -13.10 -5.12 9.06
CA PHE A 36 -13.73 -4.61 7.85
C PHE A 36 -14.19 -5.75 6.92
N GLY A 37 -13.35 -6.77 6.72
CA GLY A 37 -13.72 -7.98 5.97
C GLY A 37 -14.92 -8.71 6.58
N GLY A 38 -14.98 -8.80 7.91
CA GLY A 38 -16.12 -9.36 8.64
C GLY A 38 -17.40 -8.55 8.44
N ALA A 39 -17.31 -7.21 8.46
CA ALA A 39 -18.45 -6.34 8.18
C ALA A 39 -18.99 -6.52 6.75
N ILE A 40 -18.10 -6.62 5.75
CA ILE A 40 -18.48 -6.91 4.36
C ILE A 40 -19.13 -8.29 4.25
N ALA A 41 -18.59 -9.30 4.92
CA ALA A 41 -19.15 -10.64 4.90
C ALA A 41 -20.54 -10.71 5.57
N ALA A 42 -20.76 -9.95 6.64
CA ALA A 42 -22.08 -9.80 7.26
C ALA A 42 -23.07 -9.12 6.31
N LEU A 43 -22.64 -8.11 5.56
CA LEU A 43 -23.46 -7.45 4.55
C LEU A 43 -23.80 -8.40 3.39
N LEU A 44 -22.82 -9.19 2.93
CA LEU A 44 -23.05 -10.26 1.94
C LEU A 44 -24.04 -11.31 2.44
N TRP A 45 -23.99 -11.66 3.73
CA TRP A 45 -24.96 -12.58 4.33
C TRP A 45 -26.38 -12.05 4.28
N LEU A 46 -26.57 -10.77 4.63
CA LEU A 46 -27.89 -10.13 4.61
C LEU A 46 -28.52 -10.09 3.21
N ILE A 47 -27.69 -10.01 2.16
CA ILE A 47 -28.18 -9.98 0.77
C ILE A 47 -28.40 -11.38 0.21
N ALA A 48 -27.43 -12.30 0.40
CA ALA A 48 -27.45 -13.60 -0.27
C ALA A 48 -28.23 -14.67 0.49
N GLY A 49 -28.39 -14.53 1.82
CA GLY A 49 -29.04 -15.53 2.68
C GLY A 49 -28.34 -16.90 2.73
N ASN A 50 -27.15 -17.02 2.12
CA ASN A 50 -26.42 -18.28 1.98
C ASN A 50 -25.22 -18.33 2.94
N VAL A 51 -25.26 -19.28 3.86
CA VAL A 51 -24.23 -19.47 4.90
C VAL A 51 -22.88 -19.94 4.33
N ALA A 52 -22.88 -20.71 3.25
CA ALA A 52 -21.63 -21.21 2.66
C ALA A 52 -20.81 -20.06 2.06
N LEU A 53 -21.48 -19.14 1.34
CA LEU A 53 -20.81 -17.97 0.75
C LEU A 53 -20.21 -17.06 1.82
N THR A 54 -20.87 -16.92 2.96
CA THR A 54 -20.44 -15.99 4.00
C THR A 54 -19.27 -16.55 4.79
N VAL A 55 -19.25 -17.86 5.06
CA VAL A 55 -18.08 -18.52 5.66
C VAL A 55 -16.85 -18.38 4.76
N VAL A 56 -17.00 -18.61 3.46
CA VAL A 56 -15.88 -18.44 2.50
C VAL A 56 -15.43 -16.97 2.43
N ALA A 57 -16.37 -16.02 2.43
CA ALA A 57 -16.06 -14.59 2.43
C ALA A 57 -15.33 -14.14 3.71
N VAL A 58 -15.74 -14.62 4.89
CA VAL A 58 -15.07 -14.32 6.16
C VAL A 58 -13.65 -14.88 6.16
N LEU A 59 -13.48 -16.16 5.81
CA LEU A 59 -12.17 -16.81 5.83
C LEU A 59 -11.20 -16.16 4.83
N SER A 60 -11.66 -15.90 3.61
CA SER A 60 -10.86 -15.19 2.60
C SER A 60 -10.53 -13.75 3.01
N GLY A 61 -11.46 -13.05 3.66
CA GLY A 61 -11.22 -11.71 4.19
C GLY A 61 -10.15 -11.67 5.29
N ILE A 62 -10.20 -12.60 6.25
CA ILE A 62 -9.18 -12.71 7.31
C ILE A 62 -7.82 -13.04 6.70
N PHE A 63 -7.76 -14.05 5.82
CA PHE A 63 -6.50 -14.49 5.22
C PHE A 63 -5.90 -13.41 4.30
N GLY A 64 -6.74 -12.77 3.49
CA GLY A 64 -6.36 -11.65 2.63
C GLY A 64 -5.85 -10.44 3.42
N SER A 65 -6.50 -10.11 4.55
CA SER A 65 -6.05 -9.03 5.44
C SER A 65 -4.66 -9.30 6.00
N VAL A 66 -4.42 -10.51 6.49
CA VAL A 66 -3.10 -10.90 7.02
C VAL A 66 -2.05 -10.85 5.91
N MET A 67 -2.31 -11.43 4.74
CA MET A 67 -1.36 -11.45 3.61
C MET A 67 -1.06 -10.07 3.05
N MET A 68 -2.01 -9.13 3.08
CA MET A 68 -1.73 -7.74 2.67
C MET A 68 -0.84 -6.99 3.66
N CYS A 69 -0.96 -7.28 4.96
CA CYS A 69 -0.18 -6.62 6.02
C CYS A 69 1.19 -7.29 6.25
N THR A 70 1.44 -8.50 5.75
CA THR A 70 2.77 -9.12 5.84
C THR A 70 3.76 -8.39 4.93
N LYS A 71 4.92 -8.01 5.48
CA LYS A 71 6.00 -7.40 4.71
C LYS A 71 6.77 -8.46 3.93
N ASP A 72 7.05 -8.15 2.68
CA ASP A 72 7.87 -8.99 1.79
C ASP A 72 9.38 -8.77 2.06
N GLN A 73 10.27 -9.49 1.36
CA GLN A 73 11.73 -9.40 1.51
C GLN A 73 12.28 -7.98 1.36
N ASN A 74 11.55 -7.09 0.68
CA ASN A 74 11.86 -5.67 0.55
C ASN A 74 11.41 -4.81 1.74
N ASN A 75 10.96 -5.41 2.85
CA ASN A 75 10.45 -4.75 4.05
C ASN A 75 9.27 -3.78 3.79
N GLN A 76 8.52 -4.02 2.70
CA GLN A 76 7.34 -3.25 2.32
C GLN A 76 6.11 -4.15 2.33
N SER A 77 5.02 -3.66 2.92
CA SER A 77 3.69 -4.28 2.84
C SER A 77 2.92 -3.73 1.64
N VAL A 78 1.94 -4.48 1.14
CA VAL A 78 1.01 -4.03 0.09
C VAL A 78 0.25 -2.78 0.53
N VAL A 79 -0.08 -2.66 1.82
CA VAL A 79 -0.76 -1.49 2.40
C VAL A 79 0.11 -0.24 2.28
N ASP A 80 1.41 -0.37 2.53
CA ASP A 80 2.37 0.74 2.36
C ASP A 80 2.51 1.15 0.89
N GLN A 81 2.51 0.19 -0.03
CA GLN A 81 2.57 0.47 -1.47
C GLN A 81 1.34 1.25 -1.95
N ILE A 82 0.14 0.86 -1.50
CA ILE A 82 -1.10 1.59 -1.79
C ILE A 82 -1.02 3.01 -1.22
N GLY A 83 -0.54 3.18 0.01
CA GLY A 83 -0.35 4.49 0.63
C GLY A 83 0.60 5.39 -0.17
N ASN A 84 1.70 4.82 -0.68
CA ASN A 84 2.64 5.53 -1.53
C ASN A 84 2.03 5.96 -2.86
N MET A 85 1.19 5.10 -3.48
CA MET A 85 0.44 5.45 -4.69
C MET A 85 -0.55 6.59 -4.47
N VAL A 86 -1.28 6.58 -3.36
CA VAL A 86 -2.19 7.69 -3.01
C VAL A 86 -1.43 9.00 -2.80
N ARG A 87 -0.26 8.95 -2.13
CA ARG A 87 0.61 10.13 -2.00
C ARG A 87 1.13 10.59 -3.36
N PHE A 88 1.56 9.68 -4.22
CA PHE A 88 2.03 10.01 -5.56
C PHE A 88 0.95 10.72 -6.38
N TRP A 89 -0.28 10.20 -6.36
CA TRP A 89 -1.41 10.81 -7.07
C TRP A 89 -1.69 12.24 -6.57
N ARG A 90 -1.64 12.47 -5.25
CA ARG A 90 -1.82 13.81 -4.68
C ARG A 90 -0.67 14.78 -4.96
N SER A 91 0.54 14.26 -5.18
CA SER A 91 1.75 15.05 -5.41
C SER A 91 2.03 15.35 -6.89
N GLN A 92 1.17 14.90 -7.81
CA GLN A 92 1.29 15.19 -9.23
C GLN A 92 1.14 16.71 -9.48
N GLN A 93 2.25 17.41 -9.63
CA GLN A 93 2.27 18.82 -10.05
C GLN A 93 2.27 18.88 -11.58
N ILE A 94 1.20 19.43 -12.16
CA ILE A 94 1.13 19.72 -13.59
C ILE A 94 1.90 21.01 -13.81
N PHE A 95 3.00 20.95 -14.56
CA PHE A 95 3.77 22.13 -14.96
C PHE A 95 3.25 22.63 -16.32
N PRO A 96 2.44 23.71 -16.37
CA PRO A 96 2.01 24.28 -17.63
C PRO A 96 3.21 24.92 -18.33
N TYR A 97 3.65 24.33 -19.43
CA TYR A 97 4.66 24.94 -20.30
C TYR A 97 3.98 26.06 -21.09
N ARG A 98 4.22 27.30 -20.67
CA ARG A 98 3.83 28.47 -21.47
C ARG A 98 5.00 28.82 -22.37
N MET A 99 4.85 28.58 -23.67
CA MET A 99 5.83 29.02 -24.65
C MET A 99 5.86 30.55 -24.63
N ILE A 100 6.93 31.12 -24.09
CA ILE A 100 7.20 32.55 -24.16
C ILE A 100 7.91 32.77 -25.50
N ASP A 101 7.46 33.74 -26.29
CA ASP A 101 8.12 34.10 -27.53
C ASP A 101 9.46 34.77 -27.21
N GLU A 102 10.53 33.97 -27.21
CA GLU A 102 11.91 34.43 -26.98
C GLU A 102 12.41 35.33 -28.13
N TRP A 103 11.71 35.33 -29.26
CA TRP A 103 12.16 35.95 -30.51
C TRP A 103 11.37 37.20 -30.91
N GLY A 104 10.43 37.65 -30.07
CA GLY A 104 9.83 38.98 -30.16
C GLY A 104 9.06 39.25 -31.47
N MET A 105 8.46 38.23 -32.09
CA MET A 105 7.71 38.37 -33.33
C MET A 105 6.30 38.92 -33.04
N LYS A 106 6.22 40.19 -32.63
CA LYS A 106 4.96 40.95 -32.65
C LYS A 106 4.47 41.04 -34.11
N LYS A 107 3.42 40.30 -34.44
CA LYS A 107 2.64 40.58 -35.66
C LYS A 107 1.97 41.94 -35.51
N GLY A 108 2.32 42.85 -36.41
CA GLY A 108 1.61 44.10 -36.64
C GLY A 108 0.14 43.84 -36.96
N ALA A 109 -0.66 44.87 -36.65
CA ALA A 109 -2.09 45.00 -36.91
C ALA A 109 -2.46 44.78 -38.39
#